data_AF-A0A2N9NCL8-F1
#
_entry.id   AF-A0A2N9NCL8-F1
#
_cell.length_a   1.000
_cell.length_b   1.000
_cell.length_c   1.000
_cell.angle_alpha   90.00
_cell.angle_beta   90.00
_cell.angle_gamma   90.00
#
_symmetry.space_group_name_H-M   'P 1'
#
loop_
_entity.id
_entity.type
_entity.pdbx_description
1 polymer ?
#
loop_
_entity_poly.entity_id
_entity_poly.type
_entity_poly.pdbx_seq_one_letter_code
_entity_poly.pdbx_strand_id
1 'polypeptide(L)'
;MALDTSSMTSVALTKVLFAKWWGGERTFSAMSPDIGQMLEQHDAGLVIGDPALQIDRSRYFTYDLAEEWIRFTGKPFVFAFWAVRQAALRDAANDMDLAALFQQSRDHGLEPENVDQIAREWAPRLGLSQSMVKDYLTHSIHYSLDAECLAGLRLFYQYAEECAALPGAAPLRFLEIAKAAAS
;
A
#
# COMPACT_ATOMS: atom_id res chain seq x y z
N MET A 1 5.49 -14.33 -15.08
CA MET A 1 4.47 -13.51 -14.38
C MET A 1 4.66 -12.07 -14.79
N ALA A 2 3.57 -11.42 -15.20
CA ALA A 2 3.55 -9.99 -15.49
C ALA A 2 3.47 -9.18 -14.19
N LEU A 3 4.17 -8.05 -14.15
CA LEU A 3 4.25 -7.14 -13.03
C LEU A 3 3.74 -5.77 -13.43
N ASP A 4 2.70 -5.29 -12.75
CA ASP A 4 2.23 -3.92 -12.88
C ASP A 4 3.36 -2.91 -12.59
N THR A 5 3.61 -2.04 -13.56
CA THR A 5 4.62 -0.97 -13.49
C THR A 5 4.29 0.14 -12.50
N SER A 6 3.06 0.18 -11.97
CA SER A 6 2.54 1.28 -11.16
C SER A 6 2.99 1.23 -9.70
N SER A 7 3.60 0.14 -9.22
CA SER A 7 4.09 0.04 -7.83
C SER A 7 5.35 -0.81 -7.67
N MET A 8 6.43 -0.16 -7.23
CA MET A 8 7.66 -0.84 -6.84
C MET A 8 7.47 -1.67 -5.54
N THR A 9 6.65 -1.20 -4.60
CA THR A 9 6.43 -1.90 -3.32
C THR A 9 5.75 -3.24 -3.53
N SER A 10 4.68 -3.27 -4.32
CA SER A 10 3.92 -4.51 -4.57
C SER A 10 4.75 -5.50 -5.37
N VAL A 11 5.52 -5.03 -6.36
CA VAL A 11 6.49 -5.86 -7.09
C VAL A 11 7.51 -6.50 -6.14
N ALA A 12 8.08 -5.72 -5.22
CA ALA A 12 9.03 -6.22 -4.25
C ALA A 12 8.39 -7.24 -3.30
N LEU A 13 7.18 -6.96 -2.79
CA LEU A 13 6.43 -7.90 -1.96
C LEU A 13 6.17 -9.22 -2.70
N THR A 14 5.74 -9.18 -3.96
CA THR A 14 5.53 -10.41 -4.73
C THR A 14 6.83 -11.21 -4.88
N LYS A 15 7.95 -10.56 -5.17
CA LYS A 15 9.25 -11.23 -5.25
C LYS A 15 9.62 -11.89 -3.91
N VAL A 16 9.38 -11.21 -2.79
CA VAL A 16 9.59 -11.76 -1.44
C VAL A 16 8.70 -12.98 -1.20
N LEU A 17 7.41 -12.90 -1.53
CA LEU A 17 6.47 -14.01 -1.34
C LEU A 17 6.89 -15.27 -2.11
N PHE A 18 7.31 -15.10 -3.37
CA PHE A 18 7.87 -16.18 -4.17
C PHE A 18 9.18 -16.72 -3.61
N ALA A 19 10.12 -15.86 -3.26
CA ALA A 19 11.43 -16.28 -2.80
C ALA A 19 11.39 -17.02 -1.45
N LYS A 20 10.48 -16.65 -0.55
CA LYS A 20 10.44 -17.20 0.81
C LYS A 20 9.44 -18.33 1.03
N TRP A 21 8.28 -18.29 0.37
CA TRP A 21 7.19 -19.21 0.70
C TRP A 21 6.57 -19.94 -0.50
N TRP A 22 6.29 -19.25 -1.61
CA TRP A 22 5.63 -19.92 -2.74
C TRP A 22 6.59 -20.72 -3.63
N GLY A 23 7.87 -20.34 -3.68
CA GLY A 23 8.90 -20.99 -4.49
C GLY A 23 8.62 -21.00 -6.00
N GLY A 24 9.28 -21.94 -6.69
CA GLY A 24 9.18 -22.16 -8.13
C GLY A 24 10.07 -21.24 -8.98
N GLU A 25 10.36 -21.65 -10.21
CA GLU A 25 11.07 -20.81 -11.18
C GLU A 25 10.17 -19.66 -11.63
N ARG A 26 10.71 -18.44 -11.66
CA ARG A 26 9.96 -17.23 -11.99
C ARG A 26 10.74 -16.35 -12.94
N THR A 27 10.11 -16.06 -14.09
CA THR A 27 10.49 -14.93 -14.93
C THR A 27 9.47 -13.81 -14.70
N PHE A 28 9.98 -12.63 -14.36
CA PHE A 28 9.18 -11.43 -14.14
C PHE A 28 9.35 -10.47 -15.31
N SER A 29 8.24 -9.99 -15.85
CA SER A 29 8.20 -9.01 -16.94
C SER A 29 7.33 -7.84 -16.53
N ALA A 30 7.77 -6.61 -16.81
CA ALA A 30 6.98 -5.43 -16.49
C ALA A 30 5.94 -5.18 -17.58
N MET A 31 4.68 -4.94 -17.21
CA MET A 31 3.57 -4.70 -18.13
C MET A 31 2.57 -3.69 -17.54
N SER A 32 1.83 -2.99 -18.42
CA SER A 32 0.69 -2.16 -18.02
C SER A 32 -0.41 -3.00 -17.36
N PRO A 33 -1.18 -2.47 -16.39
CA PRO A 33 -2.18 -3.20 -15.60
C PRO A 33 -3.45 -3.58 -16.37
N ASP A 34 -3.29 -4.40 -17.41
CA ASP A 34 -4.37 -5.05 -18.16
C ASP A 34 -4.27 -6.57 -17.91
N ILE A 35 -5.11 -7.09 -17.01
CA ILE A 35 -5.06 -8.50 -16.63
C ILE A 35 -5.30 -9.44 -17.82
N GLY A 36 -6.09 -9.02 -18.82
CA GLY A 36 -6.36 -9.82 -20.01
C GLY A 36 -5.07 -10.01 -20.82
N GLN A 37 -4.42 -8.91 -21.19
CA GLN A 37 -3.16 -8.94 -21.94
C GLN A 37 -2.01 -9.57 -21.15
N MET A 38 -1.96 -9.32 -19.84
CA MET A 38 -0.96 -9.96 -18.97
C MET A 38 -1.07 -11.48 -19.03
N LEU A 39 -2.29 -12.01 -18.97
CA LEU A 39 -2.55 -13.46 -18.93
C LEU A 39 -2.47 -14.13 -20.30
N GLU A 40 -2.50 -13.39 -21.40
CA GLU A 40 -2.19 -13.93 -22.73
C GLU A 40 -0.71 -14.33 -22.88
N GLN A 41 0.18 -13.65 -22.17
CA GLN A 41 1.63 -13.84 -22.27
C GLN A 41 2.25 -14.51 -21.05
N HIS A 42 1.52 -14.60 -19.93
CA HIS A 42 2.03 -15.10 -18.65
C HIS A 42 0.94 -15.86 -17.89
N ASP A 43 1.34 -16.80 -17.03
CA ASP A 43 0.38 -17.58 -16.23
C ASP A 43 -0.25 -16.78 -15.07
N ALA A 44 0.32 -15.62 -14.73
CA ALA A 44 -0.14 -14.76 -13.64
C ALA A 44 0.22 -13.30 -13.90
N GLY A 45 -0.57 -12.38 -13.35
CA GLY A 45 -0.33 -10.93 -13.36
C GLY A 45 -0.52 -10.32 -11.98
N LEU A 46 0.44 -9.48 -11.56
CA LEU A 46 0.25 -8.56 -10.44
C LEU A 46 -0.47 -7.33 -10.95
N VAL A 47 -1.55 -6.93 -10.28
CA VAL A 47 -2.32 -5.70 -10.56
C VAL A 47 -2.52 -4.96 -9.24
N ILE A 48 -2.38 -3.63 -9.24
CA ILE A 48 -2.53 -2.81 -8.03
C ILE A 48 -3.41 -1.57 -8.28
N GLY A 49 -3.83 -0.90 -7.21
CA GLY A 49 -4.64 0.32 -7.29
C GLY A 49 -6.05 0.04 -7.85
N ASP A 50 -6.62 1.03 -8.52
CA ASP A 50 -7.98 0.96 -9.06
C ASP A 50 -8.22 -0.25 -9.99
N PRO A 51 -7.31 -0.60 -10.92
CA PRO A 51 -7.47 -1.81 -11.74
C PRO A 51 -7.62 -3.09 -10.92
N ALA A 52 -6.98 -3.18 -9.74
CA ALA A 52 -7.08 -4.36 -8.87
C ALA A 52 -8.46 -4.46 -8.20
N LEU A 53 -9.08 -3.33 -7.88
CA LEU A 53 -10.44 -3.27 -7.32
C LEU A 53 -11.52 -3.65 -8.34
N GLN A 54 -11.22 -3.49 -9.62
CA GLN A 54 -12.11 -3.79 -10.74
C GLN A 54 -12.04 -5.25 -11.22
N ILE A 55 -11.12 -6.06 -10.66
CA ILE A 55 -10.97 -7.47 -11.06
C ILE A 55 -12.20 -8.28 -10.65
N ASP A 56 -12.80 -8.94 -11.63
CA ASP A 56 -13.81 -9.97 -11.38
C ASP A 56 -13.16 -11.23 -10.77
N ARG A 57 -13.21 -11.32 -9.44
CA ARG A 57 -12.65 -12.44 -8.67
C ARG A 57 -13.36 -13.78 -8.92
N SER A 58 -14.52 -13.81 -9.59
CA SER A 58 -15.17 -15.07 -9.97
C SER A 58 -14.51 -15.71 -11.21
N ARG A 59 -13.85 -14.90 -12.03
CA ARG A 59 -13.17 -15.33 -13.25
C ARG A 59 -11.74 -15.80 -13.01
N TYR A 60 -11.09 -15.29 -11.97
CA TYR A 60 -9.67 -15.52 -11.71
C TYR A 60 -9.44 -16.11 -10.32
N PHE A 61 -8.43 -16.96 -10.22
CA PHE A 61 -7.87 -17.28 -8.91
C PHE A 61 -7.05 -16.08 -8.43
N THR A 62 -7.47 -15.46 -7.33
CA THR A 62 -6.88 -14.20 -6.84
C THR A 62 -6.21 -14.39 -5.47
N TYR A 63 -5.04 -13.77 -5.30
CA TYR A 63 -4.34 -13.67 -4.03
C TYR A 63 -4.30 -12.21 -3.59
N ASP A 64 -4.67 -11.94 -2.35
CA ASP A 64 -4.42 -10.64 -1.72
C ASP A 64 -3.02 -10.66 -1.10
N LEU A 65 -2.09 -9.85 -1.62
CA LEU A 65 -0.71 -9.89 -1.14
C LEU A 65 -0.56 -9.49 0.33
N ALA A 66 -1.42 -8.61 0.84
CA ALA A 66 -1.37 -8.21 2.24
C ALA A 66 -1.89 -9.32 3.15
N GLU A 67 -2.96 -10.02 2.73
CA GLU A 67 -3.45 -11.21 3.42
C GLU A 67 -2.38 -12.31 3.45
N GLU A 68 -1.72 -12.57 2.32
CA GLU A 68 -0.65 -13.56 2.21
C GLU A 68 0.53 -13.21 3.13
N TRP A 69 0.93 -11.94 3.14
CA TRP A 69 1.96 -11.44 4.06
C TRP A 69 1.58 -11.65 5.53
N ILE A 70 0.35 -11.28 5.91
CA ILE A 70 -0.16 -11.48 7.28
C ILE A 70 -0.17 -12.97 7.61
N ARG A 71 -0.61 -13.83 6.68
CA ARG A 71 -0.64 -15.28 6.90
C ARG A 71 0.75 -15.87 7.19
N PHE A 72 1.78 -15.41 6.47
CA PHE A 72 3.13 -15.94 6.63
C PHE A 72 3.92 -15.30 7.77
N THR A 73 3.63 -14.06 8.13
CA THR A 73 4.44 -13.30 9.10
C THR A 73 3.72 -12.95 10.38
N GLY A 74 2.38 -13.01 10.39
CA GLY A 74 1.54 -12.50 11.47
C GLY A 74 1.58 -10.98 11.61
N LYS A 75 2.14 -10.24 10.64
CA LYS A 75 2.34 -8.79 10.72
C LYS A 75 1.54 -8.05 9.65
N PRO A 76 1.04 -6.83 9.96
CA PRO A 76 0.47 -5.97 8.93
C PRO A 76 1.50 -5.60 7.86
N PHE A 77 1.03 -5.28 6.66
CA PHE A 77 1.85 -4.80 5.56
C PHE A 77 1.65 -3.30 5.32
N VAL A 78 2.73 -2.55 5.13
CA VAL A 78 2.69 -1.10 4.86
C VAL A 78 3.02 -0.85 3.38
N PHE A 79 2.00 -0.54 2.58
CA PHE A 79 2.20 -0.24 1.15
C PHE A 79 2.81 1.13 0.90
N ALA A 80 2.41 2.13 1.69
CA ALA A 80 2.86 3.51 1.54
C ALA A 80 2.78 4.26 2.87
N PHE A 81 3.58 5.31 2.98
CA PHE A 81 3.54 6.27 4.08
C PHE A 81 3.99 7.65 3.58
N TRP A 82 3.60 8.70 4.30
CA TRP A 82 4.06 10.06 4.00
C TRP A 82 5.51 10.25 4.46
N ALA A 83 6.36 10.75 3.57
CA ALA A 83 7.75 11.06 3.86
C ALA A 83 8.10 12.44 3.29
N VAL A 84 8.87 13.22 4.06
CA VAL A 84 9.35 14.54 3.65
C VAL A 84 10.86 14.51 3.50
N ARG A 85 11.38 15.12 2.43
CA ARG A 85 12.83 15.28 2.24
C ARG A 85 13.37 16.24 3.29
N GLN A 86 14.49 15.89 3.93
CA GLN A 86 15.12 16.74 4.96
C GLN A 86 15.43 18.15 4.46
N ALA A 87 15.81 18.31 3.19
CA ALA A 87 16.05 19.64 2.61
C ALA A 87 14.78 20.51 2.62
N ALA A 88 13.62 19.94 2.27
CA ALA A 88 12.35 20.65 2.27
C ALA A 88 11.89 21.07 3.67
N LEU A 89 12.26 20.31 4.71
CA LEU A 89 11.98 20.67 6.10
C LEU A 89 12.79 21.88 6.58
N ARG A 90 13.99 22.11 6.04
CA ARG A 90 14.83 23.25 6.43
C ARG A 90 14.25 24.58 5.95
N ASP A 91 13.57 24.55 4.82
CA ASP A 91 12.97 25.73 4.19
C ASP A 91 11.50 25.93 4.58
N ALA A 92 10.89 24.95 5.28
CA ALA A 92 9.53 25.03 5.77
C ALA A 92 9.45 26.01 6.96
N ALA A 93 8.36 26.79 7.04
CA ALA A 93 8.08 27.62 8.20
C ALA A 93 7.99 26.73 9.45
N ASN A 94 8.74 27.07 10.50
CA ASN A 94 8.84 26.30 11.75
C ASN A 94 7.50 26.19 12.53
N ASP A 95 6.48 26.92 12.10
CA ASP A 95 5.25 27.13 12.85
C ASP A 95 4.15 26.12 12.49
N MET A 96 4.38 25.27 11.47
CA MET A 96 3.39 24.35 10.94
C MET A 96 3.67 22.91 11.36
N ASP A 97 2.79 22.33 12.16
CA ASP A 97 2.80 20.90 12.45
C ASP A 97 2.23 20.13 11.25
N LEU A 98 3.10 19.82 10.28
CA LEU A 98 2.75 19.04 9.10
C LEU A 98 2.16 17.68 9.45
N ALA A 99 2.67 17.02 10.50
CA ALA A 99 2.17 15.71 10.90
C ALA A 99 0.72 15.81 11.37
N ALA A 100 0.41 16.79 12.22
CA ALA A 100 -0.95 17.04 12.67
C ALA A 100 -1.89 17.40 11.51
N LEU A 101 -1.44 18.19 10.54
CA LEU A 101 -2.26 18.55 9.36
C LEU A 101 -2.65 17.33 8.53
N PHE A 102 -1.70 16.45 8.21
CA PHE A 102 -2.02 15.22 7.46
C PHE A 102 -2.91 14.26 8.26
N GLN A 103 -2.72 14.18 9.58
CA GLN A 103 -3.57 13.37 10.46
C GLN A 103 -5.00 13.91 10.50
N GLN A 104 -5.18 15.22 10.68
CA GLN A 104 -6.50 15.87 10.68
C GLN A 104 -7.19 15.71 9.32
N SER A 105 -6.46 15.86 8.20
CA SER A 105 -7.02 15.65 6.87
C SER A 105 -7.49 14.21 6.66
N ARG A 106 -6.73 13.22 7.13
CA ARG A 106 -7.14 11.82 7.09
C ARG A 106 -8.40 11.60 7.94
N ASP A 107 -8.39 12.07 9.18
CA ASP A 107 -9.48 11.85 10.13
C ASP A 107 -10.78 12.48 9.61
N HIS A 108 -10.70 13.70 9.06
CA HIS A 108 -11.82 14.35 8.40
C HIS A 108 -12.34 13.52 7.21
N GLY A 109 -11.46 13.02 6.35
CA GLY A 109 -11.84 12.15 5.22
C GLY A 109 -12.53 10.84 5.65
N LEU A 110 -12.29 10.38 6.88
CA LEU A 110 -12.88 9.16 7.44
C LEU A 110 -14.17 9.41 8.25
N GLU A 111 -14.61 10.65 8.41
CA GLU A 111 -15.93 10.95 8.96
C GLU A 111 -17.02 10.32 8.08
N PRO A 112 -18.08 9.71 8.65
CA PRO A 112 -19.07 8.96 7.88
C PRO A 112 -19.67 9.74 6.70
N GLU A 113 -19.97 11.02 6.89
CA GLU A 113 -20.54 11.90 5.86
C GLU A 113 -19.54 12.14 4.70
N ASN A 114 -18.25 12.21 5.01
CA ASN A 114 -17.21 12.44 4.01
C ASN A 114 -16.86 11.15 3.27
N VAL A 115 -16.82 10.01 3.95
CA VAL A 115 -16.71 8.70 3.30
C VAL A 115 -17.88 8.48 2.33
N ASP A 116 -19.09 8.88 2.71
CA ASP A 116 -20.27 8.85 1.85
C ASP A 116 -20.14 9.75 0.62
N GLN A 117 -19.61 10.96 0.79
CA GLN A 117 -19.33 11.88 -0.31
C GLN A 117 -18.26 11.33 -1.26
N ILE A 118 -17.14 10.84 -0.73
CA ILE A 118 -16.04 10.25 -1.49
C ILE A 118 -16.55 9.05 -2.29
N ALA A 119 -17.30 8.15 -1.65
CA ALA A 119 -17.86 6.98 -2.31
C ALA A 119 -18.83 7.38 -3.43
N ARG A 120 -19.68 8.39 -3.23
CA ARG A 120 -20.60 8.90 -4.26
C ARG A 120 -19.85 9.46 -5.47
N GLU A 121 -18.74 10.14 -5.26
CA GLU A 121 -17.93 10.71 -6.33
C GLU A 121 -17.14 9.65 -7.10
N TRP A 122 -16.51 8.71 -6.39
CA TRP A 122 -15.53 7.80 -6.97
C TRP A 122 -16.12 6.49 -7.49
N ALA A 123 -17.20 5.98 -6.90
CA ALA A 123 -17.88 4.77 -7.37
C ALA A 123 -18.14 4.76 -8.89
N PRO A 124 -18.76 5.79 -9.51
CA PRO A 124 -18.99 5.79 -10.96
C PRO A 124 -17.71 5.89 -11.78
N ARG A 125 -16.67 6.55 -11.28
CA ARG A 125 -15.36 6.66 -11.98
C ARG A 125 -14.62 5.33 -11.99
N LEU A 126 -14.81 4.54 -10.94
CA LEU A 126 -14.20 3.22 -10.78
C LEU A 126 -15.07 2.09 -11.33
N GLY A 127 -16.33 2.36 -11.72
CA GLY A 127 -17.28 1.31 -12.10
C GLY A 127 -17.64 0.37 -10.95
N LEU A 128 -17.55 0.85 -9.71
CA LEU A 128 -17.84 0.08 -8.49
C LEU A 128 -19.14 0.57 -7.85
N SER A 129 -19.70 -0.21 -6.92
CA SER A 129 -20.79 0.27 -6.08
C SER A 129 -20.25 1.20 -4.98
N GLN A 130 -21.08 2.14 -4.52
CA GLN A 130 -20.69 3.01 -3.39
C GLN A 130 -20.37 2.18 -2.14
N SER A 131 -21.10 1.08 -1.89
CA SER A 131 -20.83 0.22 -0.74
C SER A 131 -19.44 -0.43 -0.81
N MET A 132 -19.00 -0.88 -1.98
CA MET A 132 -17.64 -1.43 -2.16
C MET A 132 -16.57 -0.37 -1.90
N VAL A 133 -16.75 0.85 -2.39
CA VAL A 133 -15.79 1.94 -2.15
C VAL A 133 -15.73 2.29 -0.66
N LYS A 134 -16.88 2.40 0.01
CA LYS A 134 -16.94 2.63 1.46
C LYS A 134 -16.21 1.53 2.23
N ASP A 135 -16.54 0.27 1.94
CA ASP A 135 -15.95 -0.88 2.60
C ASP A 135 -14.42 -0.95 2.41
N TYR A 136 -13.95 -0.67 1.19
CA TYR A 136 -12.52 -0.57 0.91
C TYR A 136 -11.85 0.52 1.76
N LEU A 137 -12.44 1.73 1.78
CA LEU A 137 -11.89 2.86 2.51
C LEU A 137 -11.91 2.67 4.03
N THR A 138 -12.88 1.96 4.61
CA THR A 138 -13.03 1.87 6.07
C THR A 138 -12.57 0.56 6.68
N HIS A 139 -12.59 -0.55 5.92
CA HIS A 139 -12.26 -1.89 6.45
C HIS A 139 -11.04 -2.53 5.79
N SER A 140 -10.71 -2.15 4.55
CA SER A 140 -9.55 -2.73 3.84
C SER A 140 -8.26 -1.94 4.05
N ILE A 141 -8.33 -0.68 4.49
CA ILE A 141 -7.17 0.18 4.68
C ILE A 141 -6.98 0.51 6.17
N HIS A 142 -5.75 0.30 6.65
CA HIS A 142 -5.31 0.78 7.95
C HIS A 142 -4.42 2.04 7.76
N TYR A 143 -4.94 3.21 8.17
CA TYR A 143 -4.27 4.50 7.93
C TYR A 143 -3.33 4.97 9.06
N SER A 144 -3.17 4.18 10.11
CA SER A 144 -2.27 4.51 11.21
C SER A 144 -0.96 3.73 11.06
N LEU A 145 0.17 4.37 11.35
CA LEU A 145 1.47 3.73 11.34
C LEU A 145 1.91 3.45 12.77
N ASP A 146 1.36 2.39 13.35
CA ASP A 146 1.62 1.98 14.72
C ASP A 146 2.87 1.08 14.87
N ALA A 147 3.14 0.61 16.09
CA ALA A 147 4.31 -0.22 16.39
C ALA A 147 4.32 -1.55 15.62
N GLU A 148 3.15 -2.17 15.39
CA GLU A 148 3.04 -3.42 14.62
C GLU A 148 3.25 -3.17 13.14
N CYS A 149 2.72 -2.07 12.60
CA CYS A 149 2.99 -1.62 11.23
C CYS A 149 4.49 -1.36 11.02
N LEU A 150 5.15 -0.72 11.98
CA LEU A 150 6.60 -0.51 11.93
C LEU A 150 7.39 -1.82 12.03
N ALA A 151 6.91 -2.79 12.82
CA ALA A 151 7.51 -4.12 12.87
C ALA A 151 7.36 -4.87 11.54
N GLY A 152 6.18 -4.80 10.92
CA GLY A 152 5.92 -5.34 9.59
C GLY A 152 6.78 -4.69 8.51
N LEU A 153 6.90 -3.37 8.51
CA LEU A 153 7.72 -2.61 7.57
C LEU A 153 9.22 -2.97 7.69
N ARG A 154 9.75 -3.10 8.92
CA ARG A 154 11.14 -3.55 9.13
C ARG A 154 11.37 -4.96 8.61
N LEU A 155 10.44 -5.88 8.88
CA LEU A 155 10.52 -7.25 8.39
C LEU A 155 10.47 -7.31 6.87
N PHE A 156 9.61 -6.50 6.24
CA PHE A 156 9.54 -6.38 4.80
C PHE A 156 10.86 -5.90 4.20
N TYR A 157 11.47 -4.85 4.73
CA TYR A 157 12.76 -4.37 4.23
C TYR A 157 13.87 -5.41 4.39
N GLN A 158 13.94 -6.11 5.52
CA GLN A 158 14.88 -7.20 5.72
C GLN A 158 14.71 -8.27 4.64
N TYR A 159 13.49 -8.76 4.44
CA TYR A 159 13.25 -9.81 3.44
C TYR A 159 13.45 -9.33 2.00
N ALA A 160 13.08 -8.09 1.70
CA ALA A 160 13.28 -7.52 0.38
C ALA A 160 14.78 -7.40 0.04
N GLU A 161 15.63 -7.07 1.01
CA GLU A 161 17.08 -7.05 0.85
C GLU A 161 17.66 -8.47 0.69
N GLU A 162 17.29 -9.40 1.59
CA GLU A 162 17.72 -10.81 1.53
C GLU A 162 17.39 -11.47 0.18
N CYS A 163 16.24 -11.09 -0.42
CA CYS A 163 15.77 -11.62 -1.70
C CYS A 163 16.21 -10.77 -2.90
N ALA A 164 17.07 -9.76 -2.71
CA ALA A 164 17.51 -8.81 -3.75
C ALA A 164 16.34 -8.13 -4.51
N ALA A 165 15.20 -7.97 -3.84
CA ALA A 165 14.02 -7.29 -4.38
C ALA A 165 14.10 -5.77 -4.24
N LEU A 166 14.75 -5.28 -3.17
CA LEU A 166 15.05 -3.88 -2.90
C LEU A 166 16.47 -3.74 -2.33
N PRO A 167 17.13 -2.58 -2.48
CA PRO A 167 18.35 -2.29 -1.74
C PRO A 167 18.04 -2.15 -0.23
N GLY A 168 19.08 -2.27 0.61
CA GLY A 168 18.96 -2.04 2.05
C GLY A 168 18.35 -0.67 2.37
N ALA A 169 17.41 -0.65 3.31
CA ALA A 169 16.66 0.54 3.68
C ALA A 169 17.38 1.38 4.75
N ALA A 170 17.34 2.70 4.60
CA ALA A 170 17.83 3.61 5.63
C ALA A 170 16.93 3.57 6.88
N PRO A 171 17.47 3.87 8.09
CA PRO A 171 16.66 3.95 9.29
C PRO A 171 15.59 5.04 9.16
N LEU A 172 14.36 4.71 9.55
CA LEU A 172 13.26 5.68 9.59
C LEU A 172 13.54 6.76 10.65
N ARG A 173 13.30 8.02 10.28
CA ARG A 173 13.34 9.17 11.18
C ARG A 173 11.97 9.83 11.18
N PHE A 174 11.35 9.92 12.35
CA PHE A 174 10.04 10.53 12.52
C PHE A 174 10.20 12.01 12.84
N LEU A 175 9.24 12.82 12.39
CA LEU A 175 9.13 14.21 12.82
C LEU A 175 8.74 14.21 14.30
N GLU A 176 9.47 14.98 15.12
CA GLU A 176 9.09 15.23 16.51
C GLU A 176 7.79 16.04 16.49
N ILE A 177 6.70 15.45 16.99
CA ILE A 177 5.45 16.17 17.18
C ILE A 177 5.67 17.06 18.40
N ALA A 178 5.60 18.38 18.22
CA ALA A 178 5.65 19.31 19.34
C ALA A 178 4.50 18.95 20.28
N LYS A 179 4.80 18.45 21.49
CA LYS A 179 3.79 18.22 22.53
C LYS A 179 3.03 19.53 22.71
N ALA A 180 1.74 19.53 22.37
CA ALA A 180 0.83 20.58 22.82
C ALA A 180 0.99 20.66 24.34
N ALA A 181 1.48 21.80 24.84
CA ALA A 181 1.58 22.05 26.25
C ALA A 181 0.17 21.90 26.84
N ALA A 182 0.00 20.93 27.74
CA ALA A 182 -1.23 20.77 28.49
C ALA A 182 -1.48 22.07 29.27
N SER A 183 -2.56 22.78 28.92
CA SER A 183 -3.13 23.89 29.66
C SER A 183 -4.19 23.38 30.63
#